data_AF-A0A1C4U0B9-F1
#
_entry.id   AF-A0A1C4U0B9-F1
#
_cell.length_a   1.000
_cell.length_b   1.000
_cell.length_c   1.000
_cell.angle_alpha   90.00
_cell.angle_beta   90.00
_cell.angle_gamma   90.00
#
_symmetry.space_group_name_H-M   'P 1'
#
loop_
_entity.id
_entity.type
_entity.pdbx_description
1 polymer ?
#
loop_
_entity_poly.entity_id
_entity_poly.type
_entity_poly.pdbx_seq_one_letter_code
_entity_poly.pdbx_strand_id
1 'polypeptide(L)'
;MTPARRATGPAVPGPAAVPATTGPEPARRRRGTDGGHSPAPADRLPGTVDGPPGRIEVSPGPTRPREPEFRRPDRAELAAAADRTIPDVIDQGLTVLFVGINPGLWSAATGWHFARPGNRFWPALHRGGFTPRQLHPSEQHTLPGYGLGITNMVARASARADELTPAELVTGARTLTDKVALYRPTWVAVVGVTAYRIGFARPKAGFGRQPEPLAGARLWVLPNPSGLNAHFTPQTLGAAFGALRAAVVGDPPPAVG
;
A
#
# COMPACT_ATOMS: atom_id res chain seq x y z
N MET A 1 15.74 63.88 6.58
CA MET A 1 15.40 62.46 6.82
C MET A 1 14.12 62.16 6.06
N THR A 2 14.21 61.42 4.95
CA THR A 2 13.09 61.09 4.06
C THR A 2 12.73 59.62 4.26
N PRO A 3 11.46 59.23 4.49
CA PRO A 3 11.12 57.82 4.65
C PRO A 3 11.03 57.12 3.29
N ALA A 4 11.67 55.96 3.19
CA ALA A 4 11.70 55.12 2.00
C ALA A 4 10.34 54.44 1.74
N ARG A 5 9.89 54.50 0.48
CA ARG A 5 8.72 53.78 -0.04
C ARG A 5 9.01 52.27 -0.06
N ARG A 6 8.11 51.48 0.53
CA ARG A 6 8.05 50.02 0.38
C ARG A 6 7.61 49.68 -1.06
N ALA A 7 8.44 48.94 -1.79
CA ALA A 7 8.08 48.33 -3.05
C ALA A 7 7.28 47.04 -2.80
N THR A 8 6.06 46.98 -3.32
CA THR A 8 5.24 45.77 -3.43
C THR A 8 5.75 44.92 -4.60
N GLY A 9 6.15 43.68 -4.32
CA GLY A 9 6.51 42.69 -5.34
C GLY A 9 5.28 42.20 -6.13
N PRO A 10 5.49 41.61 -7.33
CA PRO A 10 4.39 41.20 -8.20
C PRO A 10 3.65 39.98 -7.65
N ALA A 11 2.34 39.96 -7.86
CA ALA A 11 1.44 38.87 -7.49
C ALA A 11 1.71 37.62 -8.34
N VAL A 12 1.71 36.44 -7.68
CA VAL A 12 1.81 35.13 -8.33
C VAL A 12 0.42 34.75 -8.89
N PRO A 13 0.30 34.35 -10.17
CA PRO A 13 -0.99 33.93 -10.72
C PRO A 13 -1.40 32.56 -10.18
N GLY A 14 -2.68 32.43 -9.82
CA GLY A 14 -3.28 31.17 -9.38
C GLY A 14 -3.43 30.15 -10.53
N PRO A 15 -3.56 28.84 -10.22
CA PRO A 15 -3.65 27.81 -11.23
C PRO A 15 -4.96 27.87 -12.02
N ALA A 16 -4.85 27.72 -13.34
CA ALA A 16 -5.97 27.65 -14.27
C ALA A 16 -6.82 26.38 -14.04
N ALA A 17 -8.14 26.55 -14.06
CA ALA A 17 -9.11 25.47 -13.93
C ALA A 17 -9.12 24.58 -15.19
N VAL A 18 -9.17 23.26 -14.99
CA VAL A 18 -9.29 22.25 -16.05
C VAL A 18 -10.77 22.05 -16.37
N PRO A 19 -11.21 22.08 -17.65
CA PRO A 19 -12.60 21.85 -17.99
C PRO A 19 -12.96 20.35 -17.88
N ALA A 20 -14.13 20.09 -17.29
CA ALA A 20 -14.71 18.77 -17.16
C ALA A 20 -15.18 18.23 -18.51
N THR A 21 -14.71 17.03 -18.87
CA THR A 21 -15.21 16.27 -20.03
C THR A 21 -16.32 15.33 -19.57
N THR A 22 -17.50 15.51 -20.13
CA THR A 22 -18.69 14.66 -20.01
C THR A 22 -18.47 13.33 -20.73
N GLY A 23 -18.55 12.22 -20.00
CA GLY A 23 -18.62 10.87 -20.57
C GLY A 23 -20.09 10.40 -20.72
N PRO A 24 -20.40 9.51 -21.68
CA PRO A 24 -21.77 9.07 -21.94
C PRO A 24 -22.25 7.97 -20.97
N GLU A 25 -23.56 7.98 -20.77
CA GLU A 25 -24.38 7.11 -19.93
C GLU A 25 -24.45 5.64 -20.42
N PRO A 26 -24.38 4.61 -19.55
CA PRO A 26 -24.59 3.23 -19.96
C PRO A 26 -26.08 2.83 -19.93
N ALA A 27 -26.53 2.28 -21.06
CA ALA A 27 -27.87 1.75 -21.27
C ALA A 27 -28.20 0.54 -20.39
N ARG A 28 -29.43 0.56 -19.83
CA ARG A 28 -30.08 -0.56 -19.16
C ARG A 28 -30.31 -1.74 -20.11
N ARG A 29 -29.95 -2.96 -19.70
CA ARG A 29 -30.52 -4.19 -20.27
C ARG A 29 -31.16 -5.08 -19.21
N ARG A 30 -32.26 -5.69 -19.65
CA ARG A 30 -33.35 -6.32 -18.88
C ARG A 30 -33.05 -7.78 -18.53
N ARG A 31 -33.73 -8.22 -17.46
CA ARG A 31 -33.98 -9.61 -17.04
C ARG A 31 -34.71 -10.46 -18.10
N GLY A 32 -34.40 -11.75 -18.11
CA GLY A 32 -35.27 -12.91 -18.46
C GLY A 32 -34.58 -14.15 -17.87
N THR A 33 -35.12 -14.94 -16.92
CA THR A 33 -36.29 -15.85 -16.85
C THR A 33 -36.20 -17.11 -17.71
N ASP A 34 -35.92 -18.21 -17.01
CA ASP A 34 -36.59 -19.53 -16.96
C ASP A 34 -36.59 -20.53 -18.13
N GLY A 35 -36.51 -21.80 -17.72
CA GLY A 35 -36.78 -23.03 -18.48
C GLY A 35 -35.51 -23.88 -18.63
N GLY A 36 -35.33 -25.05 -18.02
CA GLY A 36 -36.28 -26.09 -17.65
C GLY A 36 -36.01 -27.32 -18.51
N HIS A 37 -35.37 -28.36 -17.95
CA HIS A 37 -35.46 -29.75 -18.42
C HIS A 37 -35.16 -30.73 -17.28
N SER A 38 -36.02 -31.74 -17.20
CA SER A 38 -36.09 -32.85 -16.24
C SER A 38 -36.21 -34.14 -17.10
N PRO A 39 -36.29 -35.39 -16.57
CA PRO A 39 -35.30 -36.13 -15.78
C PRO A 39 -35.10 -37.61 -16.26
N ALA A 40 -34.28 -38.36 -15.49
CA ALA A 40 -34.38 -39.80 -15.12
C ALA A 40 -33.81 -40.88 -16.09
N PRO A 41 -33.64 -42.17 -15.67
CA PRO A 41 -33.72 -42.76 -14.33
C PRO A 41 -32.50 -43.65 -13.94
N ALA A 42 -32.37 -44.01 -12.66
CA ALA A 42 -31.76 -45.28 -12.26
C ALA A 42 -32.46 -45.82 -11.01
N ASP A 43 -33.04 -46.99 -11.19
CA ASP A 43 -33.88 -47.72 -10.25
C ASP A 43 -33.05 -48.63 -9.32
N ARG A 44 -33.65 -48.90 -8.14
CA ARG A 44 -33.46 -50.02 -7.20
C ARG A 44 -32.41 -49.92 -6.09
N LEU A 45 -32.92 -49.67 -4.88
CA LEU A 45 -32.53 -50.34 -3.63
C LEU A 45 -33.11 -51.78 -3.59
N PRO A 46 -32.59 -52.68 -2.74
CA PRO A 46 -33.20 -52.84 -1.42
C PRO A 46 -32.20 -53.16 -0.29
N GLY A 47 -32.59 -52.86 0.95
CA GLY A 47 -31.96 -53.46 2.13
C GLY A 47 -31.92 -52.55 3.36
N THR A 48 -33.04 -52.45 4.06
CA THR A 48 -33.14 -51.95 5.45
C THR A 48 -32.50 -52.94 6.42
N VAL A 49 -31.60 -52.45 7.28
CA VAL A 49 -31.38 -52.99 8.63
C VAL A 49 -31.29 -51.83 9.61
N ASP A 50 -32.27 -51.77 10.50
CA ASP A 50 -32.34 -50.83 11.63
C ASP A 50 -31.27 -51.17 12.67
N GLY A 51 -30.42 -50.19 12.97
CA GLY A 51 -29.54 -50.18 14.13
C GLY A 51 -29.55 -48.78 14.76
N PRO A 52 -29.52 -48.63 16.09
CA PRO A 52 -29.55 -47.32 16.73
C PRO A 52 -28.31 -46.50 16.31
N PRO A 53 -28.42 -45.18 16.09
CA PRO A 53 -27.29 -44.37 15.67
C PRO A 53 -26.25 -44.34 16.79
N GLY A 54 -25.11 -44.99 16.55
CA GLY A 54 -23.92 -44.81 17.36
C GLY A 54 -23.50 -43.35 17.34
N ARG A 55 -23.31 -42.77 18.52
CA ARG A 55 -22.77 -41.42 18.69
C ARG A 55 -21.36 -41.42 18.10
N ILE A 56 -21.18 -40.86 16.91
CA ILE A 56 -19.85 -40.55 16.40
C ILE A 56 -19.32 -39.43 17.30
N GLU A 57 -18.41 -39.77 18.21
CA GLU A 57 -17.58 -38.77 18.87
C GLU A 57 -16.74 -38.10 17.78
N VAL A 58 -17.17 -36.91 17.38
CA VAL A 58 -16.36 -36.01 16.55
C VAL A 58 -15.19 -35.58 17.44
N SER A 59 -14.05 -36.26 17.30
CA SER A 59 -12.80 -35.80 17.89
C SER A 59 -12.59 -34.35 17.44
N PRO A 60 -12.31 -33.40 18.35
CA PRO A 60 -12.01 -32.03 17.93
C PRO A 60 -10.78 -32.09 17.03
N GLY A 61 -10.98 -31.80 15.74
CA GLY A 61 -9.89 -31.68 14.78
C GLY A 61 -8.86 -30.67 15.29
N PRO A 62 -7.59 -30.76 14.84
CA PRO A 62 -6.55 -29.86 15.29
C PRO A 62 -7.03 -28.42 15.15
N THR A 63 -7.09 -27.71 16.29
CA THR A 63 -7.50 -26.30 16.32
C THR A 63 -6.60 -25.54 15.36
N ARG A 64 -7.20 -25.03 14.27
CA ARG A 64 -6.55 -24.07 13.38
C ARG A 64 -5.90 -23.01 14.27
N PRO A 65 -4.63 -22.63 14.05
CA PRO A 65 -4.03 -21.54 14.80
C PRO A 65 -5.00 -20.36 14.76
N ARG A 66 -5.40 -19.85 15.92
CA ARG A 66 -6.23 -18.64 15.97
C ARG A 66 -5.51 -17.59 15.16
N GLU A 67 -6.17 -17.09 14.12
CA GLU A 67 -5.68 -15.89 13.44
C GLU A 67 -5.41 -14.85 14.53
N PRO A 68 -4.25 -14.15 14.48
CA PRO A 68 -3.90 -13.22 15.53
C PRO A 68 -5.04 -12.21 15.69
N GLU A 69 -5.77 -12.32 16.81
CA GLU A 69 -6.85 -11.40 17.12
C GLU A 69 -6.25 -9.99 17.11
N PHE A 70 -6.89 -9.10 16.35
CA PHE A 70 -6.46 -7.72 16.21
C PHE A 70 -6.56 -7.02 17.57
N ARG A 71 -5.48 -7.08 18.37
CA ARG A 71 -5.38 -6.36 19.62
C ARG A 71 -4.85 -4.96 19.32
N ARG A 72 -5.67 -3.96 19.65
CA ARG A 72 -5.26 -2.56 19.60
C ARG A 72 -4.13 -2.34 20.61
N PRO A 73 -2.93 -1.87 20.19
CA PRO A 73 -1.86 -1.58 21.13
C PRO A 73 -2.29 -0.51 22.14
N ASP A 74 -1.96 -0.74 23.41
CA ASP A 74 -2.15 0.27 24.44
C ASP A 74 -1.04 1.34 24.43
N ARG A 75 -1.16 2.35 25.30
CA ARG A 75 -0.21 3.46 25.35
C ARG A 75 1.20 3.01 25.75
N ALA A 76 1.31 2.03 26.65
CA ALA A 76 2.60 1.53 27.12
C ALA A 76 3.29 0.72 26.02
N GLU A 77 2.53 -0.12 25.29
CA GLU A 77 3.03 -0.87 24.14
C GLU A 77 3.51 0.07 23.02
N LEU A 78 2.79 1.16 22.74
CA LEU A 78 3.23 2.17 21.76
C LEU A 78 4.51 2.89 22.20
N ALA A 79 4.63 3.25 23.49
CA ALA A 79 5.84 3.87 24.01
C ALA A 79 7.04 2.91 23.94
N ALA A 80 6.84 1.64 24.28
CA ALA A 80 7.85 0.60 24.22
C ALA A 80 8.22 0.20 22.77
N ALA A 81 7.44 0.63 21.78
CA ALA A 81 7.70 0.40 20.36
C ALA A 81 8.60 1.47 19.73
N ALA A 82 8.95 2.53 20.47
CA ALA A 82 9.96 3.49 20.03
C ALA A 82 11.29 2.76 19.74
N ASP A 83 11.96 3.19 18.67
CA ASP A 83 13.24 2.65 18.20
C ASP A 83 13.25 1.16 17.79
N ARG A 84 12.12 0.46 17.87
CA ARG A 84 11.97 -0.87 17.27
C ARG A 84 12.00 -0.77 15.73
N THR A 85 12.32 -1.89 15.11
CA THR A 85 12.24 -2.08 13.66
C THR A 85 11.10 -3.04 13.32
N ILE A 86 10.63 -3.01 12.07
CA ILE A 86 9.73 -4.03 11.52
C ILE A 86 10.38 -4.73 10.33
N PRO A 87 10.16 -6.04 10.13
CA PRO A 87 10.68 -6.75 8.97
C PRO A 87 10.13 -6.16 7.67
N ASP A 88 10.95 -6.20 6.61
CA ASP A 88 10.49 -5.88 5.27
C ASP A 88 9.56 -6.96 4.74
N VAL A 89 8.61 -6.56 3.90
CA VAL A 89 7.87 -7.48 3.03
C VAL A 89 8.48 -7.34 1.65
N ILE A 90 9.45 -8.19 1.33
CA ILE A 90 10.26 -8.04 0.12
C ILE A 90 10.61 -9.40 -0.46
N ASP A 91 10.71 -9.46 -1.78
CA ASP A 91 11.12 -10.65 -2.54
C ASP A 91 11.87 -10.20 -3.80
N GLN A 92 12.47 -11.15 -4.52
CA GLN A 92 13.10 -10.91 -5.82
C GLN A 92 12.06 -10.63 -6.91
N GLY A 93 12.40 -9.77 -7.87
CA GLY A 93 11.61 -9.59 -9.10
C GLY A 93 10.25 -8.93 -8.88
N LEU A 94 10.05 -8.21 -7.78
CA LEU A 94 8.81 -7.48 -7.53
C LEU A 94 8.53 -6.46 -8.64
N THR A 95 7.27 -6.32 -9.02
CA THR A 95 6.80 -5.27 -9.93
C THR A 95 6.94 -3.90 -9.27
N VAL A 96 6.52 -3.75 -8.01
CA VAL A 96 6.64 -2.49 -7.26
C VAL A 96 7.08 -2.75 -5.81
N LEU A 97 8.16 -2.10 -5.39
CA LEU A 97 8.54 -1.96 -3.99
C LEU A 97 8.06 -0.60 -3.45
N PHE A 98 7.06 -0.59 -2.57
CA PHE A 98 6.65 0.62 -1.86
C PHE A 98 7.59 0.91 -0.69
N VAL A 99 7.96 2.17 -0.53
CA VAL A 99 8.93 2.60 0.48
C VAL A 99 8.30 3.67 1.36
N GLY A 100 7.94 3.30 2.59
CA GLY A 100 7.57 4.26 3.62
C GLY A 100 8.77 5.09 4.10
N ILE A 101 8.51 6.14 4.88
CA ILE A 101 9.57 6.95 5.46
C ILE A 101 10.26 6.15 6.57
N ASN A 102 9.50 5.85 7.62
CA ASN A 102 9.88 5.00 8.74
C ASN A 102 8.62 4.42 9.40
N PRO A 103 8.76 3.35 10.21
CA PRO A 103 7.63 2.82 10.96
C PRO A 103 7.10 3.85 11.96
N GLY A 104 5.78 4.06 11.98
CA GLY A 104 5.15 4.71 13.13
C GLY A 104 5.09 3.76 14.33
N LEU A 105 4.94 4.28 15.55
CA LEU A 105 4.85 3.45 16.77
C LEU A 105 3.81 2.33 16.68
N TRP A 106 2.68 2.56 16.01
CA TRP A 106 1.66 1.53 15.80
C TRP A 106 2.16 0.40 14.90
N SER A 107 2.84 0.74 13.81
CA SER A 107 3.45 -0.26 12.93
C SER A 107 4.50 -1.07 13.67
N ALA A 108 5.32 -0.40 14.48
CA ALA A 108 6.33 -1.05 15.30
C ALA A 108 5.73 -1.96 16.39
N ALA A 109 4.63 -1.56 17.02
CA ALA A 109 3.95 -2.37 18.03
C ALA A 109 3.25 -3.61 17.43
N THR A 110 2.71 -3.50 16.21
CA THR A 110 1.98 -4.58 15.54
C THR A 110 2.83 -5.45 14.62
N GLY A 111 4.01 -4.98 14.22
CA GLY A 111 4.83 -5.60 13.19
C GLY A 111 4.29 -5.39 11.76
N TRP A 112 3.27 -4.55 11.58
CA TRP A 112 2.60 -4.36 10.29
C TRP A 112 2.85 -2.97 9.71
N HIS A 113 3.20 -2.92 8.43
CA HIS A 113 3.42 -1.68 7.69
C HIS A 113 2.12 -0.88 7.58
N PHE A 114 2.23 0.43 7.78
CA PHE A 114 1.12 1.39 7.68
C PHE A 114 -0.13 1.04 8.53
N ALA A 115 0.06 0.42 9.70
CA ALA A 115 -1.01 -0.18 10.49
C ALA A 115 -1.83 0.80 11.34
N ARG A 116 -1.36 2.04 11.56
CA ARG A 116 -2.08 3.02 12.38
C ARG A 116 -3.48 3.28 11.81
N PRO A 117 -4.54 3.23 12.63
CA PRO A 117 -5.88 3.65 12.21
C PRO A 117 -5.86 5.06 11.59
N GLY A 118 -6.53 5.19 10.43
CA GLY A 118 -6.52 6.42 9.64
C GLY A 118 -5.32 6.59 8.72
N ASN A 119 -4.33 5.69 8.72
CA ASN A 119 -3.38 5.60 7.61
C ASN A 119 -4.11 5.08 6.36
N ARG A 120 -3.86 5.71 5.22
CA ARG A 120 -4.61 5.49 3.98
C ARG A 120 -3.82 4.70 2.93
N PHE A 121 -2.69 4.10 3.28
CA PHE A 121 -1.88 3.31 2.35
C PHE A 121 -2.70 2.15 1.78
N TRP A 122 -3.26 1.29 2.64
CA TRP A 122 -4.03 0.12 2.23
C TRP A 122 -5.29 0.47 1.40
N PRO A 123 -6.11 1.46 1.81
CA PRO A 123 -7.18 1.97 0.94
C PRO A 123 -6.69 2.52 -0.40
N ALA A 124 -5.56 3.25 -0.42
CA ALA A 124 -5.01 3.82 -1.66
C ALA A 124 -4.45 2.74 -2.59
N LEU A 125 -3.81 1.72 -2.04
CA LEU A 125 -3.31 0.57 -2.77
C LEU A 125 -4.44 -0.14 -3.52
N HIS A 126 -5.55 -0.42 -2.83
CA HIS A 126 -6.73 -1.02 -3.45
C HIS A 126 -7.40 -0.10 -4.47
N ARG A 127 -7.66 1.16 -4.12
CA ARG A 127 -8.29 2.13 -5.04
C ARG A 127 -7.44 2.42 -6.28
N GLY A 128 -6.12 2.36 -6.16
CA GLY A 128 -5.18 2.46 -7.28
C GLY A 128 -5.12 1.19 -8.14
N GLY A 129 -5.88 0.15 -7.80
CA GLY A 129 -6.01 -1.08 -8.57
C GLY A 129 -4.93 -2.12 -8.31
N PHE A 130 -3.99 -1.90 -7.38
CA PHE A 130 -2.91 -2.84 -7.07
C PHE A 130 -3.39 -4.15 -6.44
N THR A 131 -4.52 -4.13 -5.75
CA THR A 131 -5.10 -5.30 -5.09
C THR A 131 -6.59 -5.41 -5.40
N PRO A 132 -7.14 -6.62 -5.57
CA PRO A 132 -8.55 -6.83 -5.96
C PRO A 132 -9.55 -6.42 -4.87
N ARG A 133 -9.10 -6.39 -3.62
CA ARG A 133 -9.84 -5.90 -2.45
C ARG A 133 -8.91 -5.12 -1.54
N GLN A 134 -9.47 -4.35 -0.61
CA GLN A 134 -8.67 -3.72 0.43
C GLN A 134 -8.15 -4.78 1.40
N LEU A 135 -6.82 -4.95 1.45
CA LEU A 135 -6.14 -5.78 2.44
C LEU A 135 -6.06 -5.07 3.79
N HIS A 136 -6.17 -5.83 4.87
CA HIS A 136 -5.81 -5.40 6.21
C HIS A 136 -4.27 -5.46 6.38
N PRO A 137 -3.63 -4.57 7.17
CA PRO A 137 -2.17 -4.60 7.40
C PRO A 137 -1.58 -5.97 7.79
N SER A 138 -2.32 -6.79 8.54
CA SER A 138 -1.89 -8.15 8.91
C SER A 138 -1.73 -9.09 7.72
N GLU A 139 -2.40 -8.80 6.60
CA GLU A 139 -2.34 -9.56 5.36
C GLU A 139 -1.15 -9.16 4.48
N GLN A 140 -0.26 -8.28 4.95
CA GLN A 140 0.89 -7.76 4.18
C GLN A 140 1.78 -8.86 3.58
N HIS A 141 1.86 -10.02 4.23
CA HIS A 141 2.63 -11.18 3.77
C HIS A 141 2.14 -11.73 2.41
N THR A 142 0.93 -11.40 1.99
CA THR A 142 0.36 -11.80 0.68
C THR A 142 0.82 -10.90 -0.48
N LEU A 143 1.44 -9.75 -0.19
CA LEU A 143 1.82 -8.76 -1.20
C LEU A 143 2.77 -9.29 -2.30
N PRO A 144 3.78 -10.14 -1.99
CA PRO A 144 4.63 -10.71 -3.03
C PRO A 144 3.85 -11.50 -4.08
N GLY A 145 2.73 -12.15 -3.71
CA GLY A 145 1.83 -12.84 -4.65
C GLY A 145 1.15 -11.91 -5.67
N TYR A 146 1.12 -10.60 -5.40
CA TYR A 146 0.67 -9.56 -6.34
C TYR A 146 1.85 -8.87 -7.06
N GLY A 147 3.09 -9.33 -6.85
CA GLY A 147 4.30 -8.66 -7.31
C GLY A 147 4.61 -7.36 -6.56
N LEU A 148 4.14 -7.23 -5.32
CA LEU A 148 4.29 -6.03 -4.51
C LEU A 148 5.13 -6.28 -3.27
N GLY A 149 5.89 -5.28 -2.83
CA GLY A 149 6.60 -5.30 -1.56
C GLY A 149 6.47 -3.99 -0.80
N ILE A 150 6.84 -4.02 0.48
CA ILE A 150 6.91 -2.86 1.36
C ILE A 150 8.20 -2.90 2.18
N THR A 151 8.91 -1.77 2.21
CA THR A 151 10.01 -1.48 3.13
C THR A 151 9.89 -0.03 3.64
N ASN A 152 10.84 0.40 4.48
CA ASN A 152 11.00 1.79 4.86
C ASN A 152 12.41 2.30 4.54
N MET A 153 12.51 3.61 4.25
CA MET A 153 13.80 4.27 4.04
C MET A 153 14.64 4.27 5.31
N VAL A 154 14.02 4.55 6.46
CA VAL A 154 14.67 4.51 7.78
C VAL A 154 14.02 3.41 8.62
N ALA A 155 14.85 2.55 9.23
CA ALA A 155 14.36 1.37 9.95
C ALA A 155 13.76 1.70 11.33
N ARG A 156 14.28 2.75 11.99
CA ARG A 156 13.92 3.14 13.36
C ARG A 156 12.51 3.69 13.45
N ALA A 157 11.70 3.15 14.36
CA ALA A 157 10.36 3.65 14.61
C ALA A 157 10.36 4.98 15.38
N SER A 158 9.47 5.90 15.00
CA SER A 158 9.25 7.17 15.71
C SER A 158 7.76 7.50 15.80
N ALA A 159 7.40 8.48 16.65
CA ALA A 159 6.02 8.93 16.75
C ALA A 159 5.62 9.72 15.49
N ARG A 160 6.55 10.50 14.95
CA ARG A 160 6.34 11.31 13.75
C ARG A 160 7.56 11.23 12.82
N ALA A 161 7.30 11.29 11.52
CA ALA A 161 8.35 11.25 10.51
C ALA A 161 9.24 12.51 10.49
N ASP A 162 8.77 13.64 11.05
CA ASP A 162 9.52 14.90 11.18
C ASP A 162 10.56 14.86 12.32
N GLU A 163 10.56 13.80 13.14
CA GLU A 163 11.59 13.52 14.15
C GLU A 163 12.86 12.89 13.55
N LEU A 164 12.84 12.51 12.28
CA LEU A 164 14.02 11.97 11.59
C LEU A 164 14.97 13.09 11.19
N THR A 165 16.24 12.91 11.51
CA THR A 165 17.29 13.84 11.08
C THR A 165 17.56 13.69 9.58
N PRO A 166 18.05 14.75 8.90
CA PRO A 166 18.50 14.65 7.52
C PRO A 166 19.58 13.58 7.30
N ALA A 167 20.48 13.39 8.28
CA ALA A 167 21.53 12.37 8.23
C ALA A 167 20.96 10.95 8.24
N GLU A 168 19.91 10.68 9.03
CA GLU A 168 19.20 9.40 9.03
C GLU A 168 18.55 9.14 7.66
N LEU A 169 17.92 10.15 7.05
CA LEU A 169 17.30 10.02 5.73
C LEU A 169 18.33 9.75 4.63
N VAL A 170 19.48 10.44 4.66
CA VAL A 170 20.58 10.21 3.70
C VAL A 170 21.17 8.81 3.85
N THR A 171 21.37 8.37 5.09
CA THR A 171 21.85 7.00 5.38
C THR A 171 20.84 5.97 4.92
N GLY A 172 19.56 6.18 5.24
CA GLY A 172 18.46 5.32 4.83
C GLY A 172 18.31 5.21 3.32
N ALA A 173 18.50 6.30 2.59
CA ALA A 173 18.49 6.28 1.12
C ALA A 173 19.62 5.42 0.53
N ARG A 174 20.81 5.41 1.15
CA ARG A 174 21.91 4.51 0.74
C ARG A 174 21.55 3.05 1.00
N THR A 175 21.10 2.71 2.21
CA THR A 175 20.64 1.36 2.55
C THR A 175 19.50 0.88 1.65
N LEU A 176 18.57 1.77 1.31
CA LEU A 176 17.50 1.47 0.36
C LEU A 176 18.06 1.19 -1.05
N THR A 177 19.06 1.95 -1.49
CA THR A 177 19.73 1.72 -2.77
C THR A 177 20.34 0.32 -2.83
N ASP A 178 21.01 -0.10 -1.75
CA ASP A 178 21.59 -1.45 -1.65
C ASP A 178 20.51 -2.55 -1.70
N LYS A 179 19.38 -2.36 -1.01
CA LYS A 179 18.24 -3.27 -1.09
C LYS A 179 17.68 -3.34 -2.52
N VAL A 180 17.53 -2.21 -3.19
CA VAL A 180 17.00 -2.18 -4.56
C VAL A 180 17.95 -2.88 -5.53
N ALA A 181 19.26 -2.70 -5.37
CA ALA A 181 20.27 -3.44 -6.14
C ALA A 181 20.18 -4.96 -5.90
N LEU A 182 19.93 -5.38 -4.66
CA LEU A 182 19.84 -6.80 -4.28
C LEU A 182 18.55 -7.48 -4.77
N TYR A 183 17.39 -6.86 -4.54
CA TYR A 183 16.08 -7.45 -4.82
C TYR A 183 15.53 -7.13 -6.22
N ARG A 184 16.16 -6.17 -6.91
CA ARG A 184 15.88 -5.78 -8.30
C ARG A 184 14.39 -5.62 -8.61
N PRO A 185 13.62 -4.83 -7.84
CA PRO A 185 12.24 -4.52 -8.21
C PRO A 185 12.22 -3.71 -9.52
N THR A 186 11.14 -3.83 -10.30
CA THR A 186 11.00 -3.05 -11.55
C THR A 186 10.76 -1.57 -11.25
N TRP A 187 9.91 -1.30 -10.25
CA TRP A 187 9.60 0.03 -9.77
C TRP A 187 9.85 0.16 -8.27
N VAL A 188 10.33 1.33 -7.86
CA VAL A 188 10.38 1.77 -6.47
C VAL A 188 9.45 2.97 -6.31
N ALA A 189 8.55 2.91 -5.33
CA ALA A 189 7.61 3.98 -5.06
C ALA A 189 7.84 4.54 -3.64
N VAL A 190 8.50 5.70 -3.56
CA VAL A 190 8.74 6.38 -2.27
C VAL A 190 7.49 7.15 -1.85
N VAL A 191 6.96 6.78 -0.69
CA VAL A 191 5.69 7.30 -0.16
C VAL A 191 5.96 8.45 0.81
N GLY A 192 6.22 9.63 0.25
CA GLY A 192 6.52 10.84 1.00
C GLY A 192 7.60 11.70 0.33
N VAL A 193 7.20 12.78 -0.32
CA VAL A 193 8.12 13.63 -1.10
C VAL A 193 9.21 14.29 -0.25
N THR A 194 8.94 14.69 0.99
CA THR A 194 9.96 15.35 1.83
C THR A 194 11.11 14.43 2.17
N ALA A 195 10.83 13.19 2.57
CA ALA A 195 11.86 12.18 2.84
C ALA A 195 12.67 11.88 1.59
N TYR A 196 12.00 11.74 0.44
CA TYR A 196 12.67 11.57 -0.85
C TYR A 196 13.62 12.72 -1.18
N ARG A 197 13.14 13.97 -1.08
CA ARG A 197 13.93 15.18 -1.38
C ARG A 197 15.20 15.26 -0.53
N ILE A 198 15.09 14.93 0.76
CA ILE A 198 16.22 14.98 1.69
C ILE A 198 17.16 13.79 1.45
N GLY A 199 16.65 12.56 1.51
CA GLY A 199 17.46 11.35 1.45
C GLY A 199 18.25 11.21 0.14
N PHE A 200 17.66 11.62 -0.98
CA PHE A 200 18.30 11.54 -2.31
C PHE A 200 18.88 12.88 -2.80
N ALA A 201 18.91 13.92 -1.96
CA ALA A 201 19.37 15.26 -2.33
C ALA A 201 18.70 15.80 -3.62
N ARG A 202 17.37 15.74 -3.66
CA ARG A 202 16.53 16.18 -4.79
C ARG A 202 15.54 17.26 -4.36
N PRO A 203 15.97 18.47 -3.93
CA PRO A 203 15.10 19.46 -3.28
C PRO A 203 13.90 19.93 -4.11
N LYS A 204 13.98 19.84 -5.45
CA LYS A 204 12.94 20.26 -6.38
C LYS A 204 12.03 19.13 -6.87
N ALA A 205 12.21 17.90 -6.38
CA ALA A 205 11.43 16.75 -6.85
C ALA A 205 9.92 16.93 -6.60
N GLY A 206 9.10 16.59 -7.59
CA GLY A 206 7.65 16.55 -7.50
C GLY A 206 7.11 15.12 -7.30
N PHE A 207 5.80 15.00 -7.18
CA PHE A 207 5.11 13.70 -7.25
C PHE A 207 5.16 13.14 -8.67
N GLY A 208 5.08 11.82 -8.81
CA GLY A 208 5.12 11.14 -10.10
C GLY A 208 6.44 10.44 -10.38
N ARG A 209 6.62 10.02 -11.64
CA ARG A 209 7.86 9.42 -12.14
C ARG A 209 9.04 10.37 -11.97
N GLN A 210 10.16 9.85 -11.48
CA GLN A 210 11.42 10.58 -11.38
C GLN A 210 12.31 10.27 -12.60
N PRO A 211 13.14 11.22 -13.04
CA PRO A 211 13.99 11.05 -14.22
C PRO A 211 15.10 10.03 -14.01
N GLU A 212 15.73 10.00 -12.84
CA GLU A 212 16.80 9.04 -12.54
C GLU A 212 16.26 7.74 -11.94
N PRO A 213 16.75 6.57 -12.40
CA PRO A 213 16.46 5.30 -11.75
C PRO A 213 17.21 5.17 -10.42
N LEU A 214 16.73 4.25 -9.57
CA LEU A 214 17.38 3.86 -8.32
C LEU A 214 17.93 2.44 -8.48
N ALA A 215 19.25 2.30 -8.60
CA ALA A 215 19.90 0.99 -8.80
C ALA A 215 19.25 0.14 -9.92
N GLY A 216 18.91 0.78 -11.05
CA GLY A 216 18.25 0.15 -12.20
C GLY A 216 16.72 0.11 -12.13
N ALA A 217 16.12 0.25 -10.95
CA ALA A 217 14.67 0.33 -10.79
C ALA A 217 14.15 1.73 -11.18
N ARG A 218 12.98 1.78 -11.83
CA ARG A 218 12.32 3.06 -12.12
C ARG A 218 11.74 3.64 -10.84
N LEU A 219 11.79 4.95 -10.69
CA LEU A 219 11.47 5.60 -9.43
C LEU A 219 10.23 6.46 -9.54
N TRP A 220 9.37 6.38 -8.54
CA TRP A 220 8.14 7.16 -8.42
C TRP A 220 8.00 7.75 -7.02
N VAL A 221 7.49 8.97 -6.93
CA VAL A 221 7.22 9.63 -5.64
C VAL A 221 5.73 9.80 -5.45
N LEU A 222 5.21 9.24 -4.37
CA LEU A 222 3.81 9.30 -3.97
C LEU A 222 3.62 10.26 -2.78
N PRO A 223 2.42 10.83 -2.61
CA PRO A 223 2.08 11.58 -1.40
C PRO A 223 2.01 10.68 -0.16
N ASN A 224 2.30 11.26 1.02
CA ASN A 224 2.27 10.52 2.28
C ASN A 224 0.81 10.19 2.69
N PRO A 225 0.45 8.91 2.92
CA PRO A 225 -0.90 8.45 3.23
C PRO A 225 -1.30 8.62 4.70
N SER A 226 -0.39 9.07 5.57
CA SER A 226 -0.68 9.34 6.98
C SER A 226 -1.94 10.19 7.12
N GLY A 227 -2.87 9.82 8.01
CA GLY A 227 -4.09 10.59 8.25
C GLY A 227 -3.84 12.03 8.75
N LEU A 228 -2.63 12.34 9.21
CA LEU A 228 -2.21 13.70 9.59
C LEU A 228 -2.02 14.62 8.37
N ASN A 229 -1.89 14.05 7.16
CA ASN A 229 -1.75 14.81 5.93
C ASN A 229 -3.14 15.17 5.36
N ALA A 230 -3.65 16.34 5.74
CA ALA A 230 -4.99 16.81 5.34
C ALA A 230 -5.09 17.19 3.85
N HIS A 231 -3.97 17.47 3.17
CA HIS A 231 -3.95 17.93 1.77
C HIS A 231 -4.32 16.84 0.76
N PHE A 232 -4.22 15.58 1.15
CA PHE A 232 -4.58 14.45 0.30
C PHE A 232 -5.81 13.79 0.87
N THR A 233 -6.84 13.58 0.05
CA THR A 233 -8.03 12.81 0.43
C THR A 233 -7.84 11.34 0.07
N PRO A 234 -8.67 10.42 0.58
CA PRO A 234 -8.61 9.03 0.16
C PRO A 234 -8.78 8.85 -1.36
N GLN A 235 -9.53 9.74 -2.01
CA GLN A 235 -9.74 9.77 -3.47
C GLN A 235 -8.48 10.22 -4.20
N THR A 236 -7.85 11.33 -3.79
CA THR A 236 -6.64 11.83 -4.48
C THR A 236 -5.44 10.91 -4.27
N LEU A 237 -5.34 10.25 -3.11
CA LEU A 237 -4.37 9.17 -2.89
C LEU A 237 -4.62 7.98 -3.82
N GLY A 238 -5.88 7.53 -3.93
CA GLY A 238 -6.24 6.47 -4.87
C GLY A 238 -5.86 6.81 -6.31
N ALA A 239 -6.14 8.03 -6.75
CA ALA A 239 -5.76 8.52 -8.08
C ALA A 239 -4.23 8.55 -8.29
N ALA A 240 -3.46 8.99 -7.29
CA ALA A 240 -2.00 9.00 -7.36
C ALA A 240 -1.41 7.58 -7.47
N PHE A 241 -1.97 6.61 -6.74
CA PHE A 241 -1.59 5.20 -6.87
C PHE A 241 -2.04 4.63 -8.23
N GLY A 242 -3.23 5.00 -8.72
CA GLY A 242 -3.71 4.62 -10.06
C GLY A 242 -2.81 5.13 -11.19
N ALA A 243 -2.26 6.34 -11.07
CA ALA A 243 -1.29 6.87 -12.03
C ALA A 243 0.01 6.05 -12.06
N LEU A 244 0.52 5.64 -10.89
CA LEU A 244 1.64 4.70 -10.83
C LEU A 244 1.27 3.36 -11.46
N ARG A 245 0.08 2.82 -11.16
CA ARG A 245 -0.37 1.54 -11.75
C ARG A 245 -0.45 1.61 -13.28
N ALA A 246 -0.94 2.71 -13.84
CA ALA A 246 -0.98 2.91 -15.29
C ALA A 246 0.44 2.89 -15.90
N ALA A 247 1.41 3.53 -15.24
CA ALA A 247 2.80 3.51 -15.69
C ALA A 247 3.42 2.10 -15.60
N VAL A 248 3.12 1.34 -14.55
CA VAL A 248 3.56 -0.05 -14.38
C VAL A 248 3.00 -0.95 -15.49
N VAL A 249 1.73 -0.78 -15.87
CA VAL A 249 1.09 -1.57 -16.93
C VAL A 249 1.62 -1.20 -18.31
N GLY A 250 1.85 0.10 -18.56
CA GLY A 250 2.39 0.59 -19.83
C GLY A 250 3.88 0.26 -20.04
N ASP A 251 4.57 -0.18 -18.99
CA ASP A 251 6.00 -0.47 -19.02
C ASP A 251 6.30 -1.68 -18.10
N PRO A 252 5.86 -2.89 -18.51
CA PRO A 252 5.91 -4.07 -17.67
C PRO A 252 7.35 -4.51 -17.35
N PRO A 253 7.55 -5.33 -16.30
CA PRO A 253 8.83 -5.97 -16.06
C PRO A 253 9.33 -6.66 -17.34
N PRO A 254 10.66 -6.64 -17.61
CA PRO A 254 11.21 -7.46 -18.68
C PRO A 254 10.82 -8.92 -18.43
N ALA A 255 10.44 -9.63 -19.50
CA ALA A 255 10.12 -11.05 -19.40
C ALA A 255 11.32 -11.78 -18.78
N VAL A 256 11.07 -12.54 -17.71
CA VAL A 256 12.10 -13.40 -17.13
C VAL A 256 12.34 -14.52 -18.15
N GLY A 257 13.51 -14.47 -18.80
CA GLY A 257 14.02 -15.54 -19.67
C GLY A 257 14.71 -16.63 -18.87
#